data_AF-X0WDA1-F1
#
_entry.id   AF-X0WDA1-F1
#
_cell.length_a   1.000
_cell.length_b   1.000
_cell.length_c   1.000
_cell.angle_alpha   90.00
_cell.angle_beta   90.00
_cell.angle_gamma   90.00
#
_symmetry.space_group_name_H-M   'P 1'
#
loop_
_entity.id
_entity.type
_entity.pdbx_description
1 polymer ?
#
loop_
_entity_poly.entity_id
_entity_poly.type
_entity_poly.pdbx_seq_one_letter_code
_entity_poly.pdbx_strand_id
1 'polypeptide(L)'
;MAKIPDFKTLDEAVEFWETHNSADYWKDMGEVAFEVDLHQNFLHPRLVILTHRPEHCPRCQHDLDDIVIEYIARNNGHLIIIRDVPALRCRANGHEYILEKTLDHIEYLLDLEKTQKLQPTETIHVPVFSLRMSAQ
;
A
#
# COMPACT_ATOMS: atom_id res chain seq x y z
N MET A 1 16.91 30.96 16.22
CA MET A 1 16.25 29.65 15.94
C MET A 1 14.90 29.99 15.36
N ALA A 2 14.60 29.48 14.16
CA ALA A 2 13.39 29.85 13.43
C ALA A 2 12.18 29.21 14.12
N LYS A 3 11.08 29.95 14.17
CA LYS A 3 9.78 29.44 14.65
C LYS A 3 8.87 29.20 13.47
N ILE A 4 8.04 28.16 13.54
CA ILE A 4 7.00 27.94 12.54
C ILE A 4 5.98 29.09 12.69
N PRO A 5 5.69 29.86 11.63
CA PRO A 5 4.71 30.95 11.68
C PRO A 5 3.27 30.41 11.71
N ASP A 6 2.34 31.21 12.25
CA ASP A 6 0.91 30.89 12.19
C ASP A 6 0.37 31.17 10.78
N PHE A 7 0.01 30.11 10.05
CA PHE A 7 -0.55 30.22 8.71
C PHE A 7 -2.04 30.54 8.75
N LYS A 8 -2.50 31.46 7.90
CA LYS A 8 -3.94 31.79 7.78
C LYS A 8 -4.66 30.83 6.85
N THR A 9 -3.95 30.24 5.90
CA THR A 9 -4.51 29.34 4.87
C THR A 9 -3.58 28.14 4.62
N LEU A 10 -4.13 27.08 4.03
CA LEU A 10 -3.37 25.90 3.61
C LEU A 10 -2.35 26.24 2.51
N ASP A 11 -2.72 27.09 1.55
CA ASP A 11 -1.82 27.50 0.45
C ASP A 11 -0.58 28.25 0.97
N GLU A 12 -0.77 29.15 1.94
CA GLU A 12 0.33 29.87 2.61
C GLU A 12 1.29 28.92 3.34
N ALA A 13 0.77 27.85 3.94
CA ALA A 13 1.58 26.82 4.58
C ALA A 13 2.38 26.00 3.54
N VAL A 14 1.76 25.66 2.41
CA VAL A 14 2.43 24.94 1.31
C VAL A 14 3.58 25.77 0.74
N GLU A 15 3.33 27.03 0.36
CA GLU A 15 4.36 27.93 -0.18
C GLU A 15 5.55 28.09 0.77
N PHE A 16 5.28 28.14 2.08
CA PHE A 16 6.34 28.17 3.09
C PHE A 16 7.20 26.90 3.06
N TRP A 17 6.59 25.71 3.03
CA TRP A 17 7.32 24.44 3.05
C TRP A 17 8.01 24.10 1.72
N GLU A 18 7.59 24.69 0.59
CA GLU A 18 8.32 24.56 -0.67
C GLU A 18 9.71 25.21 -0.62
N THR A 19 9.88 26.24 0.22
CA THR A 19 11.10 27.04 0.30
C THR A 19 11.92 26.78 1.57
N HIS A 20 11.35 26.09 2.55
CA HIS A 20 11.97 25.86 3.87
C HIS A 20 12.11 24.36 4.19
N ASN A 21 13.21 23.98 4.83
CA ASN A 21 13.45 22.62 5.26
C ASN A 21 12.80 22.35 6.62
N SER A 22 12.00 21.30 6.72
CA SER A 22 11.35 20.86 7.97
C SER A 22 12.33 20.54 9.10
N ALA A 23 13.54 20.09 8.77
CA ALA A 23 14.58 19.80 9.76
C ALA A 23 14.97 21.02 10.61
N ASP A 24 14.88 22.24 10.06
CA ASP A 24 15.22 23.48 10.77
C ASP A 24 14.22 23.84 11.88
N TYR A 25 13.04 23.20 11.86
CA TYR A 25 11.92 23.46 12.75
C TYR A 25 11.60 22.26 13.66
N TRP A 26 12.47 21.24 13.70
CA TRP A 26 12.24 19.99 14.43
C TRP A 26 11.84 20.17 15.90
N LYS A 27 12.35 21.22 16.57
CA LYS A 27 12.05 21.49 17.99
C LYS A 27 10.67 22.12 18.22
N ASP A 28 10.09 22.74 17.20
CA ASP A 28 8.76 23.34 17.24
C ASP A 28 7.68 22.39 16.72
N MET A 29 8.06 21.27 16.11
CA MET A 29 7.14 20.22 15.69
C MET A 29 6.78 19.31 16.88
N GLY A 30 5.48 19.04 17.04
CA GLY A 30 5.00 18.05 17.99
C GLY A 30 5.13 16.63 17.44
N GLU A 31 5.26 15.66 18.34
CA GLU A 31 5.11 14.25 17.95
C GLU A 31 3.68 13.99 17.49
N VAL A 32 3.53 13.38 16.32
CA VAL A 32 2.23 12.95 15.78
C VAL A 32 2.23 11.44 15.74
N ALA A 33 1.25 10.84 16.43
CA ALA A 33 0.94 9.43 16.27
C ALA A 33 -0.06 9.28 15.12
N PHE A 34 0.26 8.39 14.17
CA PHE A 34 -0.64 8.01 13.10
C PHE A 34 -0.72 6.49 13.05
N GLU A 35 -1.92 5.98 12.81
CA GLU A 35 -2.15 4.56 12.58
C GLU A 35 -2.02 4.29 11.08
N VAL A 36 -1.16 3.34 10.71
CA VAL A 36 -1.03 2.88 9.33
C VAL A 36 -1.59 1.47 9.23
N ASP A 37 -2.69 1.33 8.51
CA ASP A 37 -3.19 0.02 8.10
C ASP A 37 -2.42 -0.45 6.87
N LEU A 38 -1.29 -1.10 7.09
CA LEU A 38 -0.52 -1.73 6.02
C LEU A 38 -1.24 -2.99 5.54
N HIS A 39 -2.06 -2.86 4.51
CA HIS A 39 -2.64 -4.00 3.81
C HIS A 39 -1.53 -4.71 3.02
N GLN A 40 -1.12 -5.91 3.47
CA GLN A 40 -0.19 -6.77 2.74
C GLN A 40 -0.95 -7.89 2.02
N ASN A 41 -0.57 -8.17 0.77
CA ASN A 41 -1.08 -9.33 0.05
C ASN A 41 -0.52 -10.62 0.65
N PHE A 42 -1.39 -11.50 1.15
CA PHE A 42 -0.96 -12.76 1.74
C PHE A 42 -0.30 -13.72 0.74
N LEU A 43 -0.67 -13.69 -0.53
CA LEU A 43 -0.10 -14.58 -1.56
C LEU A 43 1.20 -14.04 -2.16
N HIS A 44 1.37 -12.72 -2.14
CA HIS A 44 2.53 -12.03 -2.73
C HIS A 44 3.22 -11.14 -1.70
N PRO A 45 3.82 -11.71 -0.63
CA PRO A 45 4.38 -10.95 0.49
C PRO A 45 5.63 -10.12 0.12
N ARG A 46 6.16 -10.29 -1.09
CA ARG A 46 7.33 -9.57 -1.61
C ARG A 46 6.99 -8.64 -2.79
N LEU A 47 5.71 -8.35 -2.98
CA LEU A 47 5.26 -7.45 -4.04
C LEU A 47 5.83 -6.05 -3.78
N VAL A 48 6.61 -5.52 -4.72
CA VAL A 48 7.23 -4.20 -4.61
C VAL A 48 6.42 -3.17 -5.38
N ILE A 49 6.15 -2.03 -4.75
CA ILE A 49 5.39 -0.93 -5.38
C ILE A 49 6.34 -0.07 -6.20
N LEU A 50 5.95 0.24 -7.44
CA LEU A 50 6.68 1.12 -8.35
C LEU A 50 5.79 2.29 -8.78
N THR A 51 6.34 3.50 -8.81
CA THR A 51 5.63 4.72 -9.25
C THR A 51 5.31 4.69 -10.75
N HIS A 52 6.18 4.09 -11.56
CA HIS A 52 6.04 3.97 -13.00
C HIS A 52 6.51 2.61 -13.50
N ARG A 53 6.08 2.21 -14.69
CA ARG A 53 6.56 0.97 -15.34
C ARG A 53 7.98 1.21 -15.86
N PRO A 54 8.99 0.52 -15.32
CA PRO A 54 10.33 0.59 -15.88
C PRO A 54 10.41 -0.27 -17.15
N GLU A 55 11.35 0.05 -18.04
CA GLU A 55 11.62 -0.77 -19.22
C GLU A 55 12.18 -2.16 -18.86
N HIS A 56 12.98 -2.21 -17.79
CA HIS A 56 13.65 -3.42 -17.31
C HIS A 56 13.46 -3.58 -15.79
N CYS A 57 13.68 -4.80 -15.29
CA CYS A 57 13.62 -5.10 -13.87
C CYS A 57 14.62 -4.22 -13.08
N PRO A 58 14.17 -3.40 -12.10
CA PRO A 58 15.05 -2.51 -11.35
C PRO A 58 16.17 -3.21 -10.55
N ARG A 59 16.05 -4.53 -10.33
CA ARG A 59 17.02 -5.32 -9.55
C ARG A 59 18.06 -6.02 -10.39
N CYS A 60 17.69 -6.53 -11.56
CA CYS A 60 18.60 -7.37 -12.37
C CYS A 60 18.63 -7.01 -13.85
N GLN A 61 17.94 -5.95 -14.27
CA GLN A 61 17.95 -5.39 -15.62
C GLN A 61 17.47 -6.34 -16.74
N HIS A 62 16.77 -7.41 -16.38
CA HIS A 62 16.12 -8.30 -17.35
C HIS A 62 14.69 -7.84 -17.65
N ASP A 63 14.13 -8.34 -18.75
CA ASP A 63 12.76 -8.04 -19.17
C ASP A 63 11.71 -8.34 -18.09
N LEU A 64 10.65 -7.53 -18.14
CA LEU A 64 9.46 -7.66 -17.32
C LEU A 64 8.29 -8.16 -18.16
N ASP A 65 7.59 -9.15 -17.65
CA ASP A 65 6.32 -9.62 -18.20
C ASP A 65 5.15 -9.01 -17.44
N ASP A 66 4.11 -8.64 -18.18
CA ASP A 66 2.80 -8.35 -17.61
C ASP A 66 2.15 -9.65 -17.16
N ILE A 67 1.76 -9.69 -15.89
CA ILE A 67 1.06 -10.81 -15.28
C ILE A 67 -0.20 -10.29 -14.56
N VAL A 68 -1.10 -11.22 -14.27
CA VAL A 68 -2.22 -10.97 -13.35
C VAL A 68 -2.02 -11.80 -12.09
N ILE A 69 -2.29 -11.19 -10.94
CA ILE A 69 -2.22 -11.84 -9.63
C ILE A 69 -3.55 -11.71 -8.89
N GLU A 70 -3.71 -12.51 -7.85
CA GLU A 70 -4.76 -12.31 -6.86
C GLU A 70 -4.20 -11.49 -5.69
N TYR A 71 -5.00 -10.54 -5.20
CA TYR A 71 -4.69 -9.76 -4.02
C TYR A 71 -5.59 -10.17 -2.87
N ILE A 72 -5.00 -10.84 -1.88
CA ILE A 72 -5.72 -11.31 -0.71
C ILE A 72 -5.32 -10.46 0.49
N ALA A 73 -6.31 -9.77 1.05
CA ALA A 73 -6.15 -8.97 2.25
C ALA A 73 -7.18 -9.37 3.31
N ARG A 74 -6.83 -9.10 4.57
CA ARG A 74 -7.79 -9.16 5.68
C ARG A 74 -8.22 -7.75 6.02
N ASN A 75 -9.52 -7.53 6.08
CA ASN A 75 -10.11 -6.24 6.44
C ASN A 75 -11.29 -6.47 7.38
N ASN A 76 -11.33 -5.81 8.53
CA ASN A 76 -12.41 -5.95 9.54
C ASN A 76 -12.78 -7.41 9.89
N GLY A 77 -11.78 -8.30 9.89
CA GLY A 77 -11.99 -9.72 10.17
C GLY A 77 -12.47 -10.56 8.98
N HIS A 78 -12.81 -9.94 7.85
CA HIS A 78 -13.17 -10.60 6.59
C HIS A 78 -11.95 -10.81 5.71
N LEU A 79 -11.94 -11.91 4.96
CA LEU A 79 -10.97 -12.13 3.90
C LEU A 79 -11.52 -11.56 2.60
N ILE A 80 -10.80 -10.64 2.00
CA ILE A 80 -11.16 -10.03 0.71
C ILE A 80 -10.17 -10.54 -0.32
N ILE A 81 -10.71 -10.95 -1.47
CA ILE A 81 -9.93 -11.36 -2.63
C ILE A 81 -10.28 -10.43 -3.78
N ILE A 82 -9.27 -9.73 -4.30
CA ILE A 82 -9.36 -8.93 -5.52
C ILE A 82 -8.65 -9.73 -6.60
N ARG A 83 -9.40 -10.13 -7.63
CA ARG A 83 -8.88 -10.88 -8.78
C ARG A 83 -8.38 -9.94 -9.87
N ASP A 84 -7.66 -10.51 -10.83
CA ASP A 84 -7.21 -9.85 -12.06
C ASP A 84 -6.38 -8.59 -11.81
N VAL A 85 -5.59 -8.58 -10.73
CA VAL A 85 -4.75 -7.44 -10.35
C VAL A 85 -3.54 -7.39 -11.28
N PRO A 86 -3.36 -6.31 -12.08
CA PRO A 86 -2.21 -6.18 -12.96
C PRO A 86 -0.91 -6.02 -12.17
N ALA A 87 0.07 -6.85 -12.49
CA ALA A 87 1.40 -6.84 -11.90
C ALA A 87 2.48 -7.08 -12.96
N LEU A 88 3.74 -6.88 -12.58
CA LEU A 88 4.91 -7.13 -13.41
C LEU A 88 5.75 -8.23 -12.77
N ARG A 89 6.26 -9.16 -13.56
CA ARG A 89 7.20 -10.18 -13.09
C ARG A 89 8.47 -10.18 -13.92
N CYS A 90 9.61 -10.19 -13.24
CA CYS A 90 10.91 -10.33 -13.88
C CYS A 90 11.12 -11.76 -14.39
N ARG A 91 11.50 -11.91 -15.67
CA ARG A 91 11.76 -13.20 -16.30
C ARG A 91 12.89 -14.01 -15.67
N ALA A 92 13.95 -13.34 -15.21
CA ALA A 92 15.16 -14.01 -14.74
C ALA A 92 15.03 -14.52 -13.30
N ASN A 93 14.51 -13.69 -12.40
CA ASN A 93 14.57 -13.94 -10.96
C ASN A 93 13.19 -13.96 -10.28
N GLY A 94 12.10 -13.78 -11.05
CA GLY A 94 10.74 -13.83 -10.52
C GLY A 94 10.37 -12.69 -9.58
N HIS A 95 11.13 -11.58 -9.56
CA HIS A 95 10.75 -10.40 -8.79
C HIS A 95 9.39 -9.87 -9.27
N GLU A 96 8.49 -9.62 -8.32
CA GLU A 96 7.13 -9.17 -8.61
C GLU A 96 6.94 -7.72 -8.18
N TYR A 97 6.25 -6.97 -9.03
CA TYR A 97 6.00 -5.56 -8.83
C TYR A 97 4.53 -5.23 -9.09
N ILE A 98 4.05 -4.20 -8.43
CA ILE A 98 2.76 -3.57 -8.71
C ILE A 98 3.00 -2.08 -8.92
N LEU A 99 2.19 -1.47 -9.80
CA LEU A 99 2.24 -0.03 -9.98
C LEU A 99 1.44 0.67 -8.88
N GLU A 100 1.89 1.84 -8.45
CA GLU A 100 1.20 2.69 -7.47
C GLU A 100 -0.27 2.91 -7.84
N LYS A 101 -0.56 3.28 -9.10
CA LYS A 101 -1.94 3.39 -9.62
C LYS A 101 -2.80 2.13 -9.42
N THR A 102 -2.18 0.94 -9.41
CA THR A 102 -2.90 -0.31 -9.20
C THR A 102 -3.15 -0.51 -7.71
N LEU A 103 -2.19 -0.15 -6.86
CA LEU A 103 -2.37 -0.13 -5.42
C LEU A 103 -3.46 0.85 -5.00
N ASP A 104 -3.49 2.06 -5.56
CA ASP A 104 -4.54 3.07 -5.28
C ASP A 104 -5.94 2.49 -5.57
N HIS A 105 -6.09 1.75 -6.67
CA HIS A 105 -7.35 1.07 -6.98
C HIS A 105 -7.68 -0.05 -5.99
N ILE A 106 -6.68 -0.82 -5.54
CA ILE A 106 -6.87 -1.84 -4.52
C ILE A 106 -7.35 -1.20 -3.22
N GLU A 107 -6.68 -0.15 -2.75
CA GLU A 107 -7.03 0.58 -1.54
C GLU A 107 -8.45 1.17 -1.64
N TYR A 108 -8.79 1.77 -2.77
CA TYR A 108 -10.14 2.24 -3.04
C TYR A 108 -11.20 1.13 -2.94
N LEU A 109 -10.92 -0.06 -3.48
CA LEU A 109 -11.83 -1.21 -3.36
C LEU A 109 -11.96 -1.68 -1.90
N LEU A 110 -10.87 -1.71 -1.15
CA LEU A 110 -10.89 -2.06 0.27
C LEU A 110 -11.72 -1.06 1.09
N ASP A 111 -11.62 0.24 0.82
CA ASP A 111 -12.41 1.27 1.50
C ASP A 111 -13.89 1.23 1.13
N LEU A 112 -14.21 0.94 -0.14
CA LEU A 112 -15.60 0.72 -0.55
C LEU A 112 -16.22 -0.51 0.12
N GLU A 113 -15.43 -1.57 0.36
CA GLU A 113 -15.88 -2.74 1.13
C GLU A 113 -16.15 -2.36 2.59
N LYS A 114 -15.28 -1.56 3.24
CA LYS A 114 -15.54 -1.05 4.61
C LYS A 114 -16.88 -0.33 4.71
N THR A 115 -17.26 0.41 3.68
CA THR A 115 -18.52 1.16 3.63
C THR A 115 -19.71 0.35 3.11
N GLN A 116 -19.54 -0.97 2.89
CA GLN A 116 -20.56 -1.89 2.36
C GLN A 116 -21.17 -1.47 1.02
N LYS A 117 -20.42 -0.72 0.22
CA LYS A 117 -20.88 -0.23 -1.09
C LYS A 117 -20.54 -1.17 -2.25
N LEU A 118 -19.71 -2.17 -1.99
CA LEU A 118 -19.33 -3.20 -2.97
C LEU A 118 -20.19 -4.44 -2.80
N GLN A 119 -20.77 -4.91 -3.90
CA GLN A 119 -21.31 -6.26 -3.97
C GLN A 119 -20.22 -7.20 -4.50
N PRO A 120 -19.90 -8.31 -3.79
CA PRO A 120 -18.90 -9.25 -4.24
C PRO A 120 -19.38 -9.98 -5.51
N THR A 121 -18.49 -10.16 -6.48
CA THR A 121 -18.75 -10.97 -7.68
C THR A 121 -18.98 -12.45 -7.33
N GLU A 122 -18.27 -12.93 -6.31
CA GLU A 122 -18.34 -14.30 -5.81
C GLU A 122 -18.05 -14.30 -4.30
N THR A 123 -18.68 -15.20 -3.55
CA THR A 123 -18.38 -15.42 -2.12
C THR A 123 -17.88 -16.85 -1.93
N ILE A 124 -16.72 -16.99 -1.28
CA ILE A 124 -16.14 -18.29 -0.95
C ILE A 124 -16.15 -18.53 0.56
N HIS A 125 -16.38 -19.78 0.97
CA HIS A 125 -16.28 -20.18 2.38
C HIS A 125 -14.87 -20.70 2.67
N VAL A 126 -14.15 -20.02 3.57
CA VAL A 126 -12.77 -20.38 3.92
C VAL A 126 -12.75 -20.99 5.33
N PRO A 127 -12.46 -22.30 5.47
CA PRO A 127 -12.33 -22.92 6.79
C PRO A 127 -11.03 -22.46 7.47
N VAL A 128 -11.11 -22.09 8.75
CA VAL A 128 -9.96 -21.62 9.55
C VAL A 128 -9.71 -22.60 10.70
N PHE A 129 -8.47 -23.08 10.82
CA PHE A 129 -8.04 -23.99 11.88
C PHE A 129 -6.94 -23.34 12.72
N SER A 130 -6.96 -23.55 14.04
CA SER A 130 -5.92 -23.05 14.96
C SER A 130 -5.15 -24.19 15.60
N LEU A 131 -3.81 -24.15 15.52
CA LEU A 131 -2.93 -25.00 16.33
C LEU A 131 -2.78 -24.35 17.70
N ARG A 132 -3.60 -24.74 18.68
CA ARG A 132 -3.35 -24.35 20.08
C ARG A 132 -2.14 -25.14 20.55
N MET A 133 -1.00 -24.47 20.75
CA MET A 133 0.12 -25.08 21.46
C MET A 133 -0.34 -25.37 22.88
N SER A 134 -0.55 -26.65 23.20
CA SER A 134 -0.73 -27.09 24.57
C SER A 134 0.59 -26.86 25.32
N ALA A 135 0.59 -25.90 26.24
CA ALA A 135 1.67 -25.74 27.21
C ALA A 135 1.78 -27.05 28.02
N GLN A 136 2.92 -27.72 27.90
CA GLN A 136 3.39 -28.73 28.85
C GLN A 136 4.40 -28.06 29.78
#